data_AF-A0A2V6CTW2-F1
#
_entry.id   AF-A0A2V6CTW2-F1
#
_cell.length_a   1.000
_cell.length_b   1.000
_cell.length_c   1.000
_cell.angle_alpha   90.00
_cell.angle_beta   90.00
_cell.angle_gamma   90.00
#
_symmetry.space_group_name_H-M   'P 1'
#
loop_
_entity.id
_entity.type
_entity.pdbx_description
1 polymer ?
#
loop_
_entity_poly.entity_id
_entity_poly.type
_entity_poly.pdbx_seq_one_letter_code
_entity_poly.pdbx_strand_id
1 'polypeptide(L)'
;MKPTPHLICWPVALCIFLATTLSLRATDITWINGAGGDWNIAANWNPSQVPGPADKAILALGVTVTLDADTTVGSVDFSNGTLSGSGVMTVNGVLSWTGGTMSGSGTTVIPSGGSLVLSGANNKLLGQRTINSSGTTSLSGGDLWSGQGAVFNNTGTFDVAGDASFLNNLGGSATINNTGTFQKSGGTGN
;
A
#
# COMPACT_ATOMS: atom_id res chain seq x y z
N MET A 1 18.62 -31.87 69.38
CA MET A 1 17.29 -31.22 69.33
C MET A 1 17.20 -30.50 67.99
N LYS A 2 16.28 -30.94 67.13
CA LYS A 2 16.17 -30.50 65.72
C LYS A 2 15.13 -29.37 65.63
N PRO A 3 15.42 -28.20 65.06
CA PRO A 3 14.43 -27.13 64.92
C PRO A 3 13.45 -27.41 63.76
N THR A 4 12.17 -27.16 64.02
CA THR A 4 11.03 -27.23 63.10
C THR A 4 11.07 -26.10 62.05
N PRO A 5 10.74 -26.35 60.77
CA PRO A 5 10.64 -25.30 59.77
C PRO A 5 9.24 -24.68 59.76
N HIS A 6 9.17 -23.35 59.76
CA HIS A 6 7.95 -22.59 59.57
C HIS A 6 7.74 -22.33 58.07
N LEU A 7 6.63 -22.83 57.51
CA LEU A 7 6.23 -22.58 56.13
C LEU A 7 5.69 -21.14 56.01
N ILE A 8 6.41 -20.27 55.29
CA ILE A 8 5.92 -18.95 54.89
C ILE A 8 5.16 -19.11 53.57
N CYS A 9 3.85 -18.95 53.62
CA CYS A 9 2.97 -18.95 52.46
C CYS A 9 3.06 -17.58 51.76
N TRP A 10 3.58 -17.52 50.53
CA TRP A 10 3.50 -16.32 49.69
C TRP A 10 2.16 -16.33 48.93
N PRO A 11 1.37 -15.25 48.93
CA PRO A 11 0.18 -15.21 48.10
C PRO A 11 0.60 -15.12 46.62
N VAL A 12 0.07 -16.03 45.81
CA VAL A 12 0.16 -15.98 44.35
C VAL A 12 -0.61 -14.74 43.89
N ALA A 13 0.11 -13.71 43.44
CA ALA A 13 -0.50 -12.55 42.82
C ALA A 13 -1.05 -12.96 41.45
N LEU A 14 -2.37 -13.06 41.35
CA LEU A 14 -3.10 -13.21 40.09
C LEU A 14 -3.01 -11.88 39.33
N CYS A 15 -2.02 -11.75 38.44
CA CYS A 15 -1.97 -10.66 37.47
C CYS A 15 -3.12 -10.81 36.48
N ILE A 16 -4.21 -10.10 36.71
CA ILE A 16 -5.25 -9.88 35.71
C ILE A 16 -4.66 -8.94 34.66
N PHE A 17 -4.20 -9.50 33.54
CA PHE A 17 -3.92 -8.71 32.34
C PHE A 17 -5.25 -8.16 31.83
N LEU A 18 -5.54 -6.90 32.15
CA LEU A 18 -6.61 -6.16 31.50
C LEU A 18 -6.16 -5.93 30.05
N ALA A 19 -6.54 -6.85 29.16
CA ALA A 19 -6.43 -6.63 27.72
C ALA A 19 -7.37 -5.48 27.36
N THR A 20 -6.87 -4.25 27.39
CA THR A 20 -7.55 -3.14 26.72
C THR A 20 -7.66 -3.54 25.27
N THR A 21 -8.87 -3.78 24.79
CA THR A 21 -9.11 -3.92 23.36
C THR A 21 -8.69 -2.59 22.74
N LEU A 22 -7.50 -2.54 22.14
CA LEU A 22 -7.15 -1.47 21.20
C LEU A 22 -8.22 -1.54 20.12
N SER A 23 -9.15 -0.58 20.14
CA SER A 23 -9.96 -0.33 18.96
C SER A 23 -8.98 0.18 17.91
N LEU A 24 -8.65 -0.67 16.93
CA LEU A 24 -7.96 -0.26 15.71
C LEU A 24 -8.90 0.70 14.98
N ARG A 25 -8.83 1.99 15.36
CA ARG A 25 -9.54 3.04 14.64
C ARG A 25 -8.70 3.37 13.43
N ALA A 26 -9.25 3.12 12.25
CA ALA A 26 -8.68 3.62 11.01
C ALA A 26 -8.45 5.13 11.14
N THR A 27 -7.21 5.56 10.97
CA THR A 27 -6.83 6.97 10.99
C THR A 27 -6.32 7.40 9.62
N ASP A 28 -6.70 8.60 9.21
CA ASP A 28 -6.14 9.24 8.02
C ASP A 28 -4.79 9.87 8.40
N ILE A 29 -3.71 9.37 7.80
CA ILE A 29 -2.34 9.77 8.12
C ILE A 29 -1.69 10.33 6.85
N THR A 30 -1.45 11.64 6.85
CA THR A 30 -1.01 12.40 5.67
C THR A 30 0.49 12.62 5.69
N TRP A 31 1.17 12.38 4.56
CA TRP A 31 2.57 12.74 4.40
C TRP A 31 2.74 14.26 4.38
N ILE A 32 3.60 14.80 5.25
CA ILE A 32 3.82 16.25 5.40
C ILE A 32 5.25 16.68 5.11
N ASN A 33 6.21 15.75 4.99
CA ASN A 33 7.59 16.13 4.71
C ASN A 33 7.76 16.62 3.26
N GLY A 34 7.85 17.94 3.09
CA GLY A 34 8.02 18.61 1.80
C GLY A 34 9.37 18.40 1.10
N ALA A 35 10.35 17.79 1.77
CA ALA A 35 11.62 17.39 1.16
C ALA A 35 11.59 15.94 0.63
N GLY A 36 10.54 15.16 0.94
CA GLY A 36 10.57 13.72 0.78
C GLY A 36 11.38 13.03 1.88
N GLY A 37 11.44 11.70 1.85
CA GLY A 37 12.15 10.92 2.86
C GLY A 37 11.57 9.53 3.10
N ASP A 38 12.03 8.91 4.19
CA ASP A 38 11.70 7.54 4.56
C ASP A 38 10.25 7.42 5.11
N TRP A 39 9.50 6.46 4.57
CA TRP A 39 8.15 6.06 5.00
C TRP A 39 8.07 5.79 6.50
N ASN A 40 9.10 5.16 7.06
CA ASN A 40 9.09 4.65 8.43
C ASN A 40 9.48 5.71 9.49
N ILE A 41 9.64 6.97 9.11
CA ILE A 41 9.85 8.08 10.05
C ILE A 41 8.51 8.73 10.40
N ALA A 42 8.04 8.55 11.64
CA ALA A 42 6.77 9.09 12.13
C ALA A 42 6.63 10.62 11.95
N ALA A 43 7.72 11.37 12.11
CA ALA A 43 7.73 12.83 11.94
C ALA A 43 7.45 13.30 10.51
N ASN A 44 7.52 12.41 9.52
CA ASN A 44 7.15 12.73 8.13
C ASN A 44 5.63 12.72 7.91
N TRP A 45 4.85 12.30 8.91
CA TRP A 45 3.41 12.10 8.82
C TRP A 45 2.64 13.03 9.77
N ASN A 46 1.37 13.28 9.44
CA ASN A 46 0.39 13.96 10.31
C ASN A 46 -0.92 13.16 10.37
N PRO A 47 -1.36 12.71 11.57
CA PRO A 47 -0.66 12.80 12.86
C PRO A 47 0.72 12.11 12.84
N SER A 48 1.63 12.51 13.74
CA SER A 48 3.04 12.06 13.80
C SER A 48 3.15 10.59 14.21
N GLN A 49 2.80 9.70 13.28
CA GLN A 49 2.82 8.25 13.39
C GLN A 49 2.97 7.63 12.00
N VAL A 50 3.58 6.46 11.92
CA VAL A 50 3.68 5.69 10.67
C VAL A 50 2.35 4.97 10.43
N PRO A 51 1.76 5.02 9.21
CA PRO A 51 0.53 4.29 8.90
C PRO A 51 0.64 2.78 9.14
N GLY A 52 -0.31 2.22 9.87
CA GLY A 52 -0.41 0.79 10.14
C GLY A 52 -1.55 0.08 9.39
N PRO A 53 -1.80 -1.22 9.68
CA PRO A 53 -2.68 -2.08 8.88
C PRO A 53 -4.17 -1.67 8.82
N ALA A 54 -4.62 -0.80 9.72
CA ALA A 54 -5.99 -0.27 9.73
C ALA A 54 -6.06 1.16 9.18
N ASP A 55 -4.93 1.82 9.00
CA ASP A 55 -4.86 3.24 8.68
C ASP A 55 -4.86 3.50 7.18
N LYS A 56 -5.21 4.74 6.83
CA LYS A 56 -5.10 5.26 5.47
C LYS A 56 -3.87 6.16 5.36
N ALA A 57 -2.95 5.83 4.46
CA ALA A 57 -1.84 6.70 4.11
C ALA A 57 -2.23 7.65 2.97
N ILE A 58 -1.98 8.96 3.13
CA ILE A 58 -2.30 9.97 2.11
C ILE A 58 -0.99 10.58 1.57
N LEU A 59 -0.73 10.36 0.28
CA LEU A 59 0.44 10.80 -0.47
C LEU A 59 0.01 11.79 -1.58
N ALA A 60 0.04 13.08 -1.25
CA ALA A 60 -0.41 14.15 -2.15
C ALA A 60 0.66 15.18 -2.50
N LEU A 61 1.84 15.11 -1.85
CA LEU A 61 2.94 16.02 -2.13
C LEU A 61 3.74 15.54 -3.35
N GLY A 62 4.24 16.47 -4.16
CA GLY A 62 5.10 16.19 -5.33
C GLY A 62 6.53 15.81 -4.96
N VAL A 63 6.72 14.95 -3.95
CA VAL A 63 8.03 14.58 -3.37
C VAL A 63 8.29 13.09 -3.55
N THR A 64 9.51 12.64 -3.26
CA THR A 64 9.83 11.21 -3.20
C THR A 64 9.66 10.69 -1.78
N VAL A 65 8.81 9.68 -1.62
CA VAL A 65 8.67 8.88 -0.40
C VAL A 65 9.37 7.54 -0.64
N THR A 66 10.37 7.24 0.18
CA THR A 66 11.16 6.02 0.08
C THR A 66 10.64 4.99 1.07
N LEU A 67 10.31 3.80 0.58
CA LEU A 67 9.87 2.66 1.38
C LEU A 67 10.87 1.52 1.18
N ASP A 68 11.82 1.40 2.10
CA ASP A 68 12.83 0.34 2.08
C ASP A 68 12.53 -0.79 3.07
N ALA A 69 11.68 -0.55 4.07
CA ALA A 69 11.16 -1.58 4.96
C ALA A 69 9.73 -1.96 4.59
N ASP A 70 9.42 -3.25 4.69
CA ASP A 70 8.07 -3.76 4.41
C ASP A 70 7.02 -3.11 5.32
N THR A 71 5.86 -2.81 4.75
CA THR A 71 4.74 -2.21 5.47
C THR A 71 3.40 -2.76 5.02
N THR A 72 2.41 -2.69 5.92
CA THR A 72 1.02 -3.03 5.65
C THR A 72 0.13 -1.88 6.09
N VAL A 73 -0.76 -1.46 5.20
CA VAL A 73 -1.72 -0.37 5.43
C VAL A 73 -3.14 -0.80 5.09
N GLY A 74 -4.12 -0.13 5.70
CA GLY A 74 -5.52 -0.35 5.42
C GLY A 74 -5.91 0.20 4.05
N SER A 75 -5.50 1.42 3.74
CA SER A 75 -5.71 2.04 2.43
C SER A 75 -4.63 3.06 2.10
N VAL A 76 -4.56 3.46 0.84
CA VAL A 76 -3.62 4.48 0.36
C VAL A 76 -4.32 5.38 -0.65
N ASP A 77 -4.25 6.69 -0.43
CA ASP A 77 -4.56 7.69 -1.45
C ASP A 77 -3.24 8.21 -2.02
N PHE A 78 -2.93 7.86 -3.27
CA PHE A 78 -1.74 8.32 -3.98
C PHE A 78 -2.13 9.17 -5.17
N SER A 79 -1.88 10.47 -5.07
CA SER A 79 -2.32 11.45 -6.08
C SER A 79 -1.18 12.20 -6.76
N ASN A 80 0.00 12.25 -6.15
CA ASN A 80 1.15 12.97 -6.69
C ASN A 80 2.46 12.49 -6.06
N GLY A 81 3.59 12.85 -6.67
CA GLY A 81 4.92 12.52 -6.18
C GLY A 81 5.40 11.15 -6.65
N THR A 82 6.40 10.61 -5.96
CA THR A 82 7.01 9.32 -6.26
C THR A 82 7.04 8.44 -5.01
N LEU A 83 6.46 7.24 -5.09
CA LEU A 83 6.74 6.16 -4.14
C LEU A 83 7.91 5.34 -4.71
N SER A 84 9.01 5.23 -3.97
CA SER A 84 10.19 4.46 -4.37
C SER A 84 10.66 3.53 -3.24
N GLY A 85 11.83 2.93 -3.39
CA GLY A 85 12.45 2.03 -2.42
C GLY A 85 12.26 0.56 -2.75
N SER A 86 12.91 -0.26 -1.94
CA SER A 86 13.07 -1.70 -2.14
C SER A 86 12.05 -2.57 -1.38
N GLY A 87 11.28 -1.98 -0.46
CA GLY A 87 10.37 -2.72 0.40
C GLY A 87 9.02 -3.06 -0.24
N VAL A 88 8.31 -3.97 0.42
CA VAL A 88 6.98 -4.42 0.06
C VAL A 88 5.92 -3.55 0.74
N MET A 89 4.99 -2.99 -0.03
CA MET A 89 3.80 -2.32 0.49
C MET A 89 2.59 -3.22 0.26
N THR A 90 1.95 -3.69 1.33
CA THR A 90 0.67 -4.40 1.25
C THR A 90 -0.47 -3.45 1.59
N VAL A 91 -1.47 -3.34 0.71
CA VAL A 91 -2.66 -2.50 0.92
C VAL A 91 -3.87 -3.41 1.05
N ASN A 92 -4.38 -3.61 2.27
CA ASN A 92 -5.44 -4.59 2.55
C ASN A 92 -6.82 -4.18 2.01
N GLY A 93 -7.09 -2.87 1.98
CA GLY A 93 -8.33 -2.28 1.47
C GLY A 93 -8.11 -1.67 0.09
N VAL A 94 -8.23 -0.35 -0.01
CA VAL A 94 -8.21 0.36 -1.30
C VAL A 94 -6.90 1.13 -1.47
N LEU A 95 -6.22 0.91 -2.60
CA LEU A 95 -5.21 1.80 -3.13
C LEU A 95 -5.86 2.67 -4.23
N SER A 96 -6.16 3.92 -3.91
CA SER A 96 -6.65 4.93 -4.85
C SER A 96 -5.45 5.63 -5.49
N TRP A 97 -5.15 5.29 -6.74
CA TRP A 97 -4.03 5.85 -7.47
C TRP A 97 -4.52 6.78 -8.58
N THR A 98 -4.41 8.09 -8.33
CA THR A 98 -4.96 9.17 -9.18
C THR A 98 -3.90 10.00 -9.90
N GLY A 99 -2.62 9.77 -9.60
CA GLY A 99 -1.48 10.40 -10.26
C GLY A 99 -0.15 10.05 -9.56
N GLY A 100 0.96 10.49 -10.14
CA GLY A 100 2.30 10.25 -9.61
C GLY A 100 2.96 8.97 -10.13
N THR A 101 4.12 8.64 -9.55
CA THR A 101 5.00 7.55 -9.99
C THR A 101 5.20 6.50 -8.90
N MET A 102 4.94 5.23 -9.18
CA MET A 102 5.46 4.12 -8.39
C MET A 102 6.72 3.59 -9.05
N SER A 103 7.82 3.60 -8.31
CA SER A 103 9.13 3.14 -8.76
C SER A 103 9.92 2.40 -7.69
N GLY A 104 11.21 2.16 -7.96
CA GLY A 104 12.08 1.34 -7.13
C GLY A 104 11.91 -0.16 -7.38
N SER A 105 12.80 -0.96 -6.80
CA SER A 105 12.79 -2.43 -6.95
C SER A 105 11.75 -3.12 -6.06
N GLY A 106 11.03 -2.38 -5.22
CA GLY A 106 10.04 -2.92 -4.30
C GLY A 106 8.80 -3.48 -4.98
N THR A 107 7.86 -3.94 -4.15
CA THR A 107 6.61 -4.56 -4.61
C THR A 107 5.39 -3.92 -3.95
N THR A 108 4.35 -3.62 -4.72
CA THR A 108 3.02 -3.27 -4.17
C THR A 108 2.12 -4.50 -4.26
N VAL A 109 1.52 -4.91 -3.15
CA VAL A 109 0.65 -6.08 -3.05
C VAL A 109 -0.78 -5.63 -2.74
N ILE A 110 -1.70 -6.05 -3.59
CA ILE A 110 -3.15 -5.93 -3.39
C ILE A 110 -3.67 -7.36 -3.17
N PRO A 111 -3.91 -7.76 -1.91
CA PRO A 111 -4.39 -9.10 -1.59
C PRO A 111 -5.83 -9.30 -2.09
N SER A 112 -6.28 -10.56 -2.05
CA SER A 112 -7.70 -10.89 -2.25
C SER A 112 -8.56 -10.08 -1.27
N GLY A 113 -9.65 -9.50 -1.76
CA GLY A 113 -10.50 -8.57 -1.00
C GLY A 113 -10.05 -7.10 -1.03
N GLY A 114 -8.80 -6.83 -1.43
CA GLY A 114 -8.30 -5.48 -1.69
C GLY A 114 -8.68 -4.97 -3.09
N SER A 115 -8.45 -3.68 -3.34
CA SER A 115 -8.69 -3.07 -4.64
C SER A 115 -7.66 -2.00 -5.02
N LEU A 116 -7.21 -2.03 -6.27
CA LEU A 116 -6.43 -0.97 -6.91
C LEU A 116 -7.33 -0.15 -7.84
N VAL A 117 -7.53 1.12 -7.53
CA VAL A 117 -8.40 2.03 -8.29
C VAL A 117 -7.53 3.05 -9.01
N LEU A 118 -7.34 2.85 -10.31
CA LEU A 118 -6.63 3.75 -11.22
C LEU A 118 -7.65 4.70 -11.86
N SER A 119 -7.72 5.92 -11.33
CA SER A 119 -8.75 6.89 -11.72
C SER A 119 -8.19 8.31 -11.84
N GLY A 120 -9.06 9.30 -12.05
CA GLY A 120 -8.67 10.71 -12.23
C GLY A 120 -8.17 11.02 -13.63
N ALA A 121 -7.80 12.27 -13.87
CA ALA A 121 -7.36 12.74 -15.19
C ALA A 121 -5.87 12.50 -15.46
N ASN A 122 -5.06 12.33 -14.42
CA ASN A 122 -3.61 12.21 -14.59
C ASN A 122 -3.23 10.77 -14.96
N ASN A 123 -2.14 10.65 -15.71
CA ASN A 123 -1.52 9.37 -15.96
C ASN A 123 -0.82 8.86 -14.70
N LYS A 124 -0.86 7.55 -14.51
CA LYS A 124 -0.18 6.84 -13.41
C LYS A 124 1.07 6.18 -13.98
N LEU A 125 2.23 6.43 -13.38
CA LEU A 125 3.51 5.97 -13.91
C LEU A 125 4.04 4.81 -13.07
N LEU A 126 4.25 3.64 -13.68
CA LEU A 126 4.80 2.44 -13.06
C LEU A 126 6.14 2.10 -13.72
N GLY A 127 7.25 2.39 -13.05
CA GLY A 127 8.60 2.10 -13.57
C GLY A 127 9.41 1.26 -12.60
N GLN A 128 10.11 0.20 -13.02
CA GLN A 128 10.94 -0.70 -12.19
C GLN A 128 10.18 -1.53 -11.12
N ARG A 129 9.10 -1.01 -10.54
CA ARG A 129 8.36 -1.63 -9.44
C ARG A 129 7.48 -2.77 -9.92
N THR A 130 7.31 -3.77 -9.06
CA THR A 130 6.33 -4.85 -9.28
C THR A 130 4.99 -4.53 -8.59
N ILE A 131 3.87 -4.73 -9.28
CA ILE A 131 2.53 -4.77 -8.68
C ILE A 131 2.00 -6.20 -8.73
N ASN A 132 1.64 -6.75 -7.57
CA ASN A 132 0.97 -8.04 -7.43
C ASN A 132 -0.48 -7.80 -7.01
N SER A 133 -1.42 -7.94 -7.94
CA SER A 133 -2.85 -7.80 -7.67
C SER A 133 -3.55 -9.17 -7.71
N SER A 134 -4.03 -9.60 -6.55
CA SER A 134 -4.95 -10.75 -6.40
C SER A 134 -6.38 -10.31 -6.06
N GLY A 135 -6.58 -9.02 -5.79
CA GLY A 135 -7.89 -8.37 -5.67
C GLY A 135 -8.38 -7.81 -7.02
N THR A 136 -9.16 -6.74 -6.95
CA THR A 136 -9.72 -6.06 -8.13
C THR A 136 -8.87 -4.85 -8.50
N THR A 137 -8.41 -4.78 -9.75
CA THR A 137 -7.85 -3.57 -10.35
C THR A 137 -8.90 -2.95 -11.28
N SER A 138 -9.24 -1.68 -11.09
CA SER A 138 -10.12 -0.91 -11.97
C SER A 138 -9.34 0.24 -12.61
N LEU A 139 -9.26 0.27 -13.94
CA LEU A 139 -8.72 1.37 -14.73
C LEU A 139 -9.86 2.16 -15.37
N SER A 140 -10.22 3.29 -14.76
CA SER A 140 -11.39 4.09 -15.16
C SER A 140 -11.08 5.49 -15.68
N GLY A 141 -9.87 5.99 -15.45
CA GLY A 141 -9.47 7.32 -15.93
C GLY A 141 -7.97 7.55 -15.82
N GLY A 142 -7.43 8.31 -16.77
CA GLY A 142 -6.00 8.53 -16.97
C GLY A 142 -5.28 7.25 -17.34
N ASP A 143 -4.28 7.31 -18.19
CA ASP A 143 -3.59 6.09 -18.61
C ASP A 143 -2.74 5.51 -17.46
N LEU A 144 -2.45 4.21 -17.55
CA LEU A 144 -1.37 3.57 -16.80
C LEU A 144 -0.17 3.44 -17.74
N TRP A 145 0.90 4.17 -17.45
CA TRP A 145 2.15 4.13 -18.19
C TRP A 145 3.14 3.23 -17.46
N SER A 146 3.58 2.17 -18.12
CA SER A 146 4.64 1.28 -17.65
C SER A 146 5.96 1.50 -18.40
N GLY A 147 7.02 0.90 -17.85
CA GLY A 147 8.32 0.75 -18.49
C GLY A 147 9.41 0.46 -17.47
N GLN A 148 10.66 0.63 -17.86
CA GLN A 148 11.85 0.57 -17.00
C GLN A 148 11.96 -0.72 -16.17
N GLY A 149 11.49 -1.84 -16.70
CA GLY A 149 11.48 -3.13 -15.99
C GLY A 149 10.28 -3.35 -15.06
N ALA A 150 9.25 -2.50 -15.13
CA ALA A 150 8.03 -2.69 -14.36
C ALA A 150 7.33 -4.03 -14.67
N VAL A 151 6.75 -4.62 -13.64
CA VAL A 151 5.98 -5.87 -13.74
C VAL A 151 4.61 -5.68 -13.11
N PHE A 152 3.55 -6.03 -13.85
CA PHE A 152 2.20 -6.09 -13.33
C PHE A 152 1.70 -7.55 -13.36
N ASN A 153 1.51 -8.15 -12.19
CA ASN A 153 0.99 -9.50 -12.03
C ASN A 153 -0.48 -9.44 -11.60
N ASN A 154 -1.39 -9.77 -12.51
CA ASN A 154 -2.81 -9.93 -12.21
C ASN A 154 -3.16 -11.41 -12.00
N THR A 155 -3.54 -11.75 -10.77
CA THR A 155 -4.10 -13.05 -10.39
C THR A 155 -5.58 -12.94 -10.00
N GLY A 156 -6.10 -11.72 -9.83
CA GLY A 156 -7.50 -11.41 -9.56
C GLY A 156 -8.21 -10.89 -10.81
N THR A 157 -8.92 -9.77 -10.69
CA THR A 157 -9.60 -9.12 -11.82
C THR A 157 -8.89 -7.83 -12.20
N PHE A 158 -8.59 -7.65 -13.48
CA PHE A 158 -8.24 -6.36 -14.08
C PHE A 158 -9.37 -5.92 -14.98
N ASP A 159 -10.03 -4.83 -14.61
CA ASP A 159 -11.16 -4.26 -15.33
C ASP A 159 -10.79 -2.89 -15.90
N VAL A 160 -10.88 -2.75 -17.22
CA VAL A 160 -10.86 -1.46 -17.89
C VAL A 160 -12.29 -0.91 -17.85
N ALA A 161 -12.55 -0.07 -16.86
CA ALA A 161 -13.88 0.47 -16.55
C ALA A 161 -14.15 1.83 -17.23
N GLY A 162 -13.20 2.37 -17.99
CA GLY A 162 -13.34 3.66 -18.70
C GLY A 162 -12.61 3.69 -20.05
N ASP A 163 -12.42 4.90 -20.56
CA ASP A 163 -11.64 5.18 -21.79
C ASP A 163 -10.19 5.53 -21.40
N ALA A 164 -9.47 4.52 -20.93
CA ALA A 164 -8.08 4.62 -20.47
C ALA A 164 -7.26 3.43 -20.95
N SER A 165 -5.98 3.66 -21.20
CA SER A 165 -5.06 2.67 -21.76
C SER A 165 -3.99 2.24 -20.76
N PHE A 166 -3.57 0.98 -20.86
CA PHE A 166 -2.34 0.49 -20.23
C PHE A 166 -1.24 0.42 -21.30
N LEU A 167 -0.27 1.33 -21.22
CA LEU A 167 0.75 1.57 -22.25
C LEU A 167 2.16 1.32 -21.70
N ASN A 168 3.10 0.89 -22.55
CA ASN A 168 4.53 0.99 -22.24
C ASN A 168 5.05 2.33 -22.78
N ASN A 169 5.07 3.36 -21.94
CA ASN A 169 5.40 4.74 -22.32
C ASN A 169 6.52 5.38 -21.48
N LEU A 170 7.18 4.61 -20.60
CA LEU A 170 8.35 5.06 -19.83
C LEU A 170 9.69 4.58 -20.42
N GLY A 171 9.64 3.88 -21.57
CA GLY A 171 10.79 3.25 -22.20
C GLY A 171 11.24 1.97 -21.48
N GLY A 172 12.16 1.21 -22.07
CA GLY A 172 12.60 -0.07 -21.52
C GLY A 172 11.54 -1.18 -21.58
N SER A 173 11.78 -2.29 -20.89
CA SER A 173 10.82 -3.40 -20.81
C SER A 173 9.68 -3.09 -19.86
N ALA A 174 8.51 -3.66 -20.15
CA ALA A 174 7.38 -3.76 -19.23
C ALA A 174 6.80 -5.16 -19.38
N THR A 175 6.41 -5.79 -18.27
CA THR A 175 5.82 -7.13 -18.29
C THR A 175 4.44 -7.09 -17.64
N ILE A 176 3.45 -7.69 -18.30
CA ILE A 176 2.13 -7.92 -17.71
C ILE A 176 1.91 -9.44 -17.71
N ASN A 177 1.78 -10.02 -16.52
CA ASN A 177 1.42 -11.41 -16.35
C ASN A 177 -0.03 -11.48 -15.88
N ASN A 178 -0.88 -12.15 -16.64
CA ASN A 178 -2.29 -12.32 -16.29
C ASN A 178 -2.63 -13.80 -16.17
N THR A 179 -2.87 -14.27 -14.95
CA THR A 179 -3.44 -15.60 -14.66
C THR A 179 -4.85 -15.51 -14.09
N GLY A 180 -5.36 -14.30 -13.86
CA GLY A 180 -6.74 -14.02 -13.48
C GLY A 180 -7.61 -13.56 -14.65
N THR A 181 -8.62 -12.74 -14.35
CA THR A 181 -9.55 -12.19 -15.33
C THR A 181 -9.06 -10.84 -15.84
N PHE A 182 -9.09 -10.65 -17.15
CA PHE A 182 -8.96 -9.34 -17.78
C PHE A 182 -10.26 -9.02 -18.54
N GLN A 183 -10.86 -7.86 -18.28
CA GLN A 183 -12.15 -7.48 -18.85
C GLN A 183 -12.20 -5.97 -19.17
N LYS A 184 -13.14 -5.61 -20.04
CA LYS A 184 -13.54 -4.24 -20.35
C LYS A 184 -15.02 -4.12 -19.98
N SER A 185 -15.34 -3.43 -18.89
CA SER A 185 -16.73 -3.30 -18.41
C SER A 185 -17.38 -1.96 -18.72
N GLY A 186 -16.58 -0.93 -19.01
CA GLY A 186 -17.06 0.43 -19.23
C GLY A 186 -16.23 1.17 -20.26
N GLY A 187 -16.55 2.45 -20.49
CA GLY A 187 -15.99 3.25 -21.58
C GLY A 187 -16.69 3.04 -22.93
N THR A 188 -16.38 3.92 -23.88
CA THR A 188 -16.90 3.90 -25.25
C THR A 188 -15.88 3.44 -26.28
N GLY A 189 -14.59 3.43 -25.93
CA GLY A 189 -13.51 2.88 -26.74
C GLY A 189 -13.47 1.36 -26.65
N ASN A 190 -13.24 0.72 -27.80
CA ASN A 190 -13.02 -0.73 -27.94
C ASN A 190 -11.63 -1.13 -27.46
#